data_AF-A0A0Q9LW28-F1
#
_entry.id   AF-A0A0Q9LW28-F1
#
_cell.length_a   1.000
_cell.length_b   1.000
_cell.length_c   1.000
_cell.angle_alpha   90.00
_cell.angle_beta   90.00
_cell.angle_gamma   90.00
#
_symmetry.space_group_name_H-M   'P 1'
#
loop_
_entity.id
_entity.type
_entity.pdbx_description
1 polymer ?
#
loop_
_entity_poly.entity_id
_entity_poly.type
_entity_poly.pdbx_seq_one_letter_code
_entity_poly.pdbx_strand_id
1 'polypeptide(L)'
;MAYERFDDKVARWERELDDARDALTLCDSIVMALRAARSESGASQRDRAEATGLSKSAVSRLESNPGRLKLDDVVAALADTRFHLRLCHDLDGSPVLAEDWTSSDVLGRDRTNRRLPAHATPRRARSSPTWFTARHGYDVPGPEWTWHRDASGR
;
A
#
# COMPACT_ATOMS: atom_id res chain seq x y z
N MET A 1 31.26 -10.61 -21.12
CA MET A 1 30.51 -10.14 -19.94
C MET A 1 29.31 -9.37 -20.45
N ALA A 2 28.12 -9.97 -20.41
CA ALA A 2 26.90 -9.33 -20.90
C ALA A 2 26.43 -8.30 -19.86
N TYR A 3 26.26 -7.06 -20.29
CA TYR A 3 25.66 -6.00 -19.49
C TYR A 3 24.15 -6.27 -19.48
N GLU A 4 23.64 -6.88 -18.41
CA GLU A 4 22.20 -7.00 -18.19
C GLU A 4 21.61 -5.58 -18.27
N ARG A 5 20.67 -5.36 -19.21
CA ARG A 5 20.11 -4.04 -19.46
C ARG A 5 19.37 -3.62 -18.18
N PHE A 6 19.56 -2.38 -17.73
CA PHE A 6 18.94 -1.87 -16.50
C PHE A 6 17.42 -2.13 -16.46
N ASP A 7 16.76 -2.05 -17.62
CA ASP A 7 15.33 -2.33 -17.78
C ASP A 7 14.96 -3.79 -17.49
N ASP A 8 15.80 -4.75 -17.87
CA ASP A 8 15.59 -6.18 -17.61
C ASP A 8 15.71 -6.47 -16.10
N LYS A 9 16.62 -5.77 -15.43
CA LYS A 9 16.83 -5.85 -13.98
C LYS A 9 15.66 -5.27 -13.20
N VAL A 10 15.12 -4.12 -13.64
CA VAL A 10 13.93 -3.50 -13.04
C VAL A 10 12.72 -4.41 -13.22
N ALA A 11 12.49 -4.94 -14.43
CA ALA A 11 11.37 -5.85 -14.69
C ALA A 11 11.46 -7.16 -13.88
N ARG A 12 12.67 -7.68 -13.65
CA ARG A 12 12.88 -8.82 -12.73
C ARG A 12 12.50 -8.46 -11.30
N TRP A 13 12.98 -7.33 -10.79
CA TRP A 13 12.67 -6.89 -9.43
C TRP A 13 11.19 -6.61 -9.22
N GLU A 14 10.51 -6.03 -10.21
CA GLU A 14 9.06 -5.84 -10.17
C GLU A 14 8.34 -7.18 -10.00
N ARG A 15 8.71 -8.20 -10.78
CA ARG A 15 8.14 -9.55 -10.64
C ARG A 15 8.45 -10.20 -9.29
N GLU A 16 9.71 -10.17 -8.85
CA GLU A 16 10.11 -10.74 -7.56
C GLU A 16 9.37 -10.06 -6.40
N LEU A 17 9.10 -8.76 -6.52
CA LEU A 17 8.40 -7.99 -5.51
C LEU A 17 6.90 -8.27 -5.52
N ASP A 18 6.30 -8.49 -6.69
CA ASP A 18 4.92 -8.94 -6.80
C ASP A 18 4.75 -10.37 -6.29
N ASP A 19 5.63 -11.31 -6.66
CA ASP A 19 5.64 -12.68 -6.13
C ASP A 19 5.79 -12.69 -4.61
N ALA A 20 6.70 -11.86 -4.07
CA ALA A 20 6.89 -11.73 -2.63
C ALA A 20 5.65 -11.15 -1.96
N ARG A 21 4.92 -10.23 -2.61
CA ARG A 21 3.67 -9.67 -2.09
C ARG A 21 2.56 -10.70 -2.08
N ASP A 22 2.42 -11.48 -3.14
CA ASP A 22 1.41 -12.53 -3.25
C ASP A 22 1.63 -13.63 -2.20
N ALA A 23 2.89 -13.84 -1.79
CA ALA A 23 3.22 -14.78 -0.73
C ALA A 23 3.00 -14.23 0.70
N LEU A 24 2.77 -12.93 0.88
CA LEU A 24 2.59 -12.34 2.21
C LEU A 24 1.23 -12.69 2.79
N THR A 25 1.24 -13.28 3.98
CA THR A 25 0.02 -13.38 4.75
C THR A 25 -0.36 -12.03 5.36
N LEU A 26 -1.61 -11.91 5.82
CA LEU A 26 -2.04 -10.77 6.62
C LEU A 26 -1.16 -10.59 7.88
N CYS A 27 -0.74 -11.69 8.50
CA CYS A 27 0.14 -11.64 9.67
C CYS A 27 1.50 -11.03 9.34
N ASP A 28 2.10 -11.41 8.21
CA ASP A 28 3.38 -10.86 7.76
C ASP A 28 3.24 -9.36 7.48
N SER A 29 2.14 -8.96 6.83
CA SER A 29 1.83 -7.56 6.57
C SER A 29 1.72 -6.73 7.86
N ILE A 30 1.04 -7.25 8.89
CA ILE A 30 0.93 -6.60 10.21
C ILE A 30 2.31 -6.47 10.86
N VAL A 31 3.13 -7.53 10.86
CA VAL A 31 4.48 -7.50 11.44
C VAL A 31 5.34 -6.44 10.75
N MET A 32 5.32 -6.40 9.41
CA MET A 32 6.07 -5.42 8.65
C MET A 32 5.60 -4.00 8.90
N ALA A 33 4.28 -3.76 8.96
CA ALA A 33 3.70 -2.45 9.27
C ALA A 33 4.17 -1.95 10.65
N LEU A 34 4.12 -2.80 11.68
CA LEU A 34 4.54 -2.45 13.04
C LEU A 34 6.05 -2.17 13.11
N ARG A 35 6.86 -2.99 12.45
CA ARG A 35 8.32 -2.79 12.40
C ARG A 35 8.70 -1.52 11.63
N ALA A 36 8.00 -1.23 10.53
CA ALA A 36 8.19 0.00 9.76
C ALA A 36 7.85 1.23 10.61
N ALA A 37 6.69 1.25 11.27
CA ALA A 37 6.29 2.34 12.16
C ALA A 37 7.29 2.54 13.32
N ARG A 38 7.80 1.45 13.89
CA ARG A 38 8.81 1.50 14.93
C ARG A 38 10.16 2.02 14.42
N SER A 39 10.56 1.62 13.22
CA SER A 39 11.80 2.10 12.58
C SER A 39 11.71 3.59 12.24
N GLU A 40 10.56 4.07 11.77
CA GLU A 40 10.31 5.48 11.43
C GLU A 40 10.35 6.38 12.66
N SER A 41 9.85 5.89 13.80
CA SER A 41 9.82 6.63 15.07
C SER A 41 11.10 6.48 15.91
N GLY A 42 11.99 5.55 15.56
CA GLY A 42 13.15 5.19 16.39
C GLY A 42 12.76 4.56 17.74
N ALA A 43 11.49 4.17 17.93
CA ALA A 43 10.98 3.67 19.18
C ALA A 43 11.52 2.26 19.51
N SER A 44 11.73 2.00 20.79
CA SER A 44 11.88 0.63 21.28
C SER A 44 10.50 -0.04 21.42
N GLN A 45 10.49 -1.36 21.63
CA GLN A 45 9.25 -2.08 21.97
C GLN A 45 8.63 -1.59 23.29
N ARG A 46 9.43 -1.04 24.21
CA ARG A 46 8.94 -0.47 25.47
C ARG A 46 8.19 0.83 25.23
N ASP A 47 8.78 1.72 24.43
CA ASP A 47 8.18 3.02 24.12
C ASP A 47 6.86 2.83 23.35
N ARG A 48 6.83 1.84 22.46
CA ARG A 48 5.60 1.42 21.75
C ARG A 48 4.53 0.89 22.70
N ALA A 49 4.92 0.05 23.65
CA ALA A 49 4.01 -0.51 24.65
C ALA A 49 3.37 0.60 25.49
N GLU A 50 4.17 1.59 25.91
CA GLU A 50 3.70 2.76 26.64
C GLU A 50 2.73 3.61 25.79
N ALA A 51 3.08 3.92 24.54
CA ALA A 51 2.26 4.72 23.64
C ALA A 51 0.89 4.07 23.31
N THR A 52 0.85 2.75 23.23
CA THR A 52 -0.35 1.97 22.87
C THR A 52 -1.13 1.45 24.07
N GLY A 53 -0.63 1.63 25.30
CA GLY A 53 -1.20 1.04 26.50
C GLY A 53 -1.08 -0.50 26.58
N LEU A 54 -0.33 -1.12 25.67
CA LEU A 54 -0.11 -2.56 25.63
C LEU A 54 1.03 -2.96 26.56
N SER A 55 1.08 -4.23 26.96
CA SER A 55 2.27 -4.75 27.62
C SER A 55 3.43 -4.94 26.63
N LYS A 56 4.69 -4.81 27.09
CA LYS A 56 5.88 -5.12 26.26
C LYS A 56 5.79 -6.53 25.65
N SER A 57 5.28 -7.50 26.41
CA SER A 57 5.08 -8.88 25.94
C SER A 57 4.02 -8.99 24.85
N ALA A 58 2.95 -8.18 24.90
CA ALA A 58 1.96 -8.10 23.84
C ALA A 58 2.59 -7.51 22.56
N VAL A 59 3.35 -6.41 22.67
CA VAL A 59 4.08 -5.81 21.53
C VAL A 59 5.06 -6.82 20.91
N SER A 60 5.83 -7.54 21.73
CA SER A 60 6.73 -8.59 21.22
C SER A 60 6.01 -9.72 20.50
N ARG A 61 4.81 -10.10 20.96
CA ARG A 61 3.97 -11.11 20.29
C ARG A 61 3.37 -10.57 19.00
N LEU A 62 2.95 -9.30 18.95
CA LEU A 62 2.49 -8.66 17.73
C LEU A 62 3.57 -8.63 16.64
N GLU A 63 4.82 -8.36 17.01
CA GLU A 63 5.96 -8.32 16.07
C GLU A 63 6.51 -9.71 15.67
N SER A 64 5.94 -10.80 16.20
CA SER A 64 6.37 -12.18 15.89
C SER A 64 5.25 -13.08 15.38
N ASN A 65 4.05 -12.98 15.94
CA ASN A 65 2.87 -13.73 15.50
C ASN A 65 1.57 -13.00 15.93
N PRO A 66 1.12 -11.99 15.16
CA PRO A 66 -0.07 -11.20 15.49
C PRO A 66 -1.36 -12.02 15.40
N GLY A 67 -1.39 -13.10 14.62
CA GLY A 67 -2.58 -13.95 14.45
C GLY A 67 -3.03 -14.71 15.71
N ARG A 68 -2.23 -14.70 16.78
CA ARG A 68 -2.58 -15.29 18.09
C ARG A 68 -3.14 -14.28 19.09
N LEU A 69 -3.22 -13.01 18.72
CA LEU A 69 -3.70 -11.95 19.59
C LEU A 69 -5.12 -11.53 19.19
N LYS A 70 -5.78 -10.79 20.09
CA LYS A 70 -7.10 -10.25 19.79
C LYS A 70 -6.98 -9.18 18.72
N LEU A 71 -8.00 -9.08 17.89
CA LEU A 71 -8.10 -8.02 16.89
C LEU A 71 -7.96 -6.63 17.52
N ASP A 72 -8.54 -6.42 18.70
CA ASP A 72 -8.43 -5.17 19.45
C ASP A 72 -6.97 -4.80 19.78
N ASP A 73 -6.13 -5.78 20.15
CA ASP A 73 -4.71 -5.53 20.44
C ASP A 73 -3.95 -5.13 19.16
N VAL A 74 -4.30 -5.76 18.02
CA VAL A 74 -3.72 -5.42 16.71
C VAL A 74 -4.13 -4.01 16.29
N VAL A 75 -5.40 -3.65 16.45
CA VAL A 75 -5.92 -2.32 16.13
C VAL A 75 -5.29 -1.26 17.03
N ALA A 76 -5.21 -1.51 18.34
CA ALA A 76 -4.55 -0.62 19.29
C ALA A 76 -3.08 -0.40 18.92
N ALA A 77 -2.38 -1.46 18.49
CA ALA A 77 -1.00 -1.38 18.07
C ALA A 77 -0.79 -0.64 16.74
N LEU A 78 -1.82 -0.48 15.91
CA LEU A 78 -1.77 0.27 14.65
C LEU A 78 -2.29 1.71 14.76
N ALA A 79 -2.92 2.06 15.87
CA ALA A 79 -3.72 3.29 16.03
C ALA A 79 -2.94 4.60 15.77
N ASP A 80 -1.66 4.64 16.13
CA ASP A 80 -0.77 5.79 15.97
C ASP A 80 0.14 5.68 14.71
N THR A 81 -0.12 4.69 13.86
CA THR A 81 0.66 4.48 12.63
C THR A 81 -0.08 5.03 11.41
N ARG A 82 0.65 5.16 10.30
CA ARG A 82 0.07 5.39 8.98
C ARG A 82 -0.59 4.16 8.36
N PHE A 83 -0.50 3.00 9.02
CA PHE A 83 -1.04 1.74 8.53
C PHE A 83 -2.41 1.48 9.16
N HIS A 84 -3.32 0.90 8.37
CA HIS A 84 -4.68 0.64 8.80
C HIS A 84 -5.07 -0.79 8.45
N LEU A 85 -5.74 -1.46 9.38
CA LEU A 85 -6.44 -2.71 9.13
C LEU A 85 -7.89 -2.38 8.77
N ARG A 86 -8.39 -2.93 7.66
CA ARG A 86 -9.74 -2.69 7.16
C ARG A 86 -10.41 -4.01 6.80
N LEU A 87 -11.67 -4.14 7.19
CA LEU A 87 -12.56 -5.17 6.66
C LEU A 87 -13.36 -4.55 5.52
N CYS A 88 -13.26 -5.14 4.34
CA CYS A 88 -13.90 -4.66 3.13
C CYS A 88 -14.89 -5.71 2.64
N HIS A 89 -16.08 -5.26 2.24
CA HIS A 89 -17.08 -6.06 1.55
C HIS A 89 -17.31 -5.45 0.18
N ASP A 90 -17.62 -6.29 -0.80
CA ASP A 90 -18.11 -5.82 -2.09
C ASP A 90 -19.59 -5.41 -1.98
N LEU A 91 -20.12 -4.78 -3.02
CA LEU A 91 -21.50 -4.29 -3.10
C LEU A 91 -22.55 -5.39 -2.88
N ASP A 92 -22.20 -6.64 -3.19
CA ASP A 92 -23.02 -7.83 -2.98
C ASP A 92 -22.83 -8.47 -1.59
N GLY A 93 -21.95 -7.92 -0.76
CA GLY A 93 -21.60 -8.43 0.57
C GLY A 93 -20.50 -9.49 0.57
N SER A 94 -19.96 -9.87 -0.60
CA SER A 94 -18.87 -10.83 -0.71
C SER A 94 -17.60 -10.28 -0.05
N PRO A 95 -16.80 -11.14 0.62
CA PRO A 95 -15.52 -10.72 1.16
C PRO A 95 -14.58 -10.33 0.02
N VAL A 96 -13.94 -9.18 0.15
CA VAL A 96 -12.92 -8.72 -0.80
C VAL A 96 -11.55 -8.99 -0.20
N LEU A 97 -10.75 -9.80 -0.88
CA LEU A 97 -9.39 -10.14 -0.50
C LEU A 97 -8.42 -9.03 -0.91
N ALA A 98 -7.24 -9.03 -0.31
CA ALA A 98 -6.21 -8.05 -0.67
C ALA A 98 -5.76 -8.20 -2.14
N GLU A 99 -5.77 -9.42 -2.66
CA GLU A 99 -5.47 -9.75 -4.07
C GLU A 99 -6.52 -9.22 -5.06
N ASP A 100 -7.75 -8.95 -4.60
CA ASP A 100 -8.78 -8.31 -5.43
C ASP A 100 -8.53 -6.79 -5.60
N TRP A 101 -7.61 -6.21 -4.81
CA TRP A 101 -7.27 -4.79 -4.86
C TRP A 101 -5.93 -4.59 -5.57
N THR A 102 -5.95 -3.95 -6.72
CA THR A 102 -4.70 -3.55 -7.37
C THR A 102 -4.02 -2.44 -6.56
N SER A 103 -2.69 -2.33 -6.66
CA SER A 103 -1.94 -1.19 -6.08
C SER A 103 -2.54 0.17 -6.47
N SER A 104 -3.16 0.22 -7.64
CA SER A 104 -3.82 1.38 -8.17
C SER A 104 -5.23 1.63 -7.60
N ASP A 105 -5.96 0.62 -7.13
CA ASP A 105 -7.21 0.82 -6.36
C ASP A 105 -6.94 1.41 -4.97
N VAL A 106 -5.78 1.05 -4.41
CA VAL A 106 -5.33 1.51 -3.10
C VAL A 106 -4.75 2.92 -3.17
N LEU A 107 -3.75 3.12 -4.04
CA LEU A 107 -2.93 4.34 -4.12
C LEU A 107 -3.40 5.32 -5.19
N GLY A 108 -4.10 4.85 -6.22
CA GLY A 108 -4.59 5.68 -7.31
C GLY A 108 -5.59 6.71 -6.82
N ARG A 109 -5.12 7.93 -6.65
CA ARG A 109 -5.94 9.10 -6.34
C ARG A 109 -5.74 10.15 -7.42
N ASP A 110 -6.82 10.81 -7.80
CA ASP A 110 -6.73 12.01 -8.62
C ASP A 110 -6.23 13.21 -7.80
N ARG A 111 -5.99 14.35 -8.45
CA ARG A 111 -5.51 15.58 -7.78
C ARG A 111 -6.47 16.14 -6.71
N THR A 112 -7.72 15.69 -6.70
CA THR A 112 -8.73 16.07 -5.71
C THR A 112 -8.91 14.99 -4.63
N ASN A 113 -7.97 14.05 -4.55
CA ASN A 113 -7.95 12.92 -3.63
C ASN A 113 -9.13 11.95 -3.80
N ARG A 114 -9.72 11.87 -4.99
CA ARG A 114 -10.79 10.90 -5.32
C ARG A 114 -10.20 9.63 -5.90
N ARG A 115 -10.91 8.51 -5.73
CA ARG A 115 -10.59 7.25 -6.43
C ARG A 115 -10.71 7.44 -7.94
N LEU A 116 -9.82 6.78 -8.67
CA LEU A 116 -9.92 6.67 -10.12
C LEU A 116 -11.11 5.77 -10.49
N PRO A 117 -11.70 5.92 -11.69
CA PRO A 117 -12.90 5.16 -12.06
C PRO A 117 -12.66 3.64 -12.01
N ALA A 118 -13.60 2.89 -11.46
CA ALA A 118 -13.46 1.44 -11.24
C ALA A 118 -13.27 0.62 -12.53
N HIS A 119 -13.71 1.14 -13.68
CA HIS A 119 -13.56 0.47 -14.99
C HIS A 119 -12.25 0.84 -15.70
N ALA A 120 -11.41 1.65 -15.08
CA ALA A 120 -10.22 2.20 -15.70
C ALA A 120 -8.98 1.62 -15.06
N THR A 121 -8.08 1.04 -15.86
CA THR A 121 -6.79 0.56 -15.37
C THR A 121 -5.90 1.76 -15.04
N PRO A 122 -5.63 2.03 -13.74
CA PRO A 122 -4.85 3.18 -13.38
C PRO A 122 -3.36 2.91 -13.59
N ARG A 123 -2.65 3.93 -14.05
CA ARG A 123 -1.23 3.89 -14.40
C ARG A 123 -0.50 5.02 -13.70
N ARG A 124 0.64 4.69 -13.09
CA ARG A 124 1.52 5.69 -12.51
C ARG A 124 2.08 6.58 -13.63
N ALA A 125 1.89 7.88 -13.50
CA ALA A 125 2.43 8.84 -14.45
C ALA A 125 3.94 8.98 -14.21
N ARG A 126 4.76 8.53 -15.16
CA ARG A 126 6.22 8.72 -15.11
C ARG A 126 6.63 10.17 -15.40
N SER A 127 5.74 10.94 -16.00
CA SER A 127 5.88 12.36 -16.30
C SER A 127 4.50 13.02 -16.31
N SER A 128 4.46 14.35 -16.15
CA SER A 128 3.20 15.11 -16.25
C SER A 128 2.55 14.88 -17.62
N PRO A 129 1.29 14.39 -17.68
CA PRO A 129 0.60 14.17 -18.94
C PRO A 129 0.45 15.46 -19.75
N THR A 130 0.52 15.35 -21.07
CA THR A 130 0.42 16.51 -21.98
C THR A 130 -0.90 17.27 -21.84
N TRP A 131 -2.02 16.56 -21.62
CA TRP A 131 -3.31 17.20 -21.36
C TRP A 131 -3.30 18.01 -20.06
N PHE A 132 -2.51 17.58 -19.07
CA PHE A 132 -2.41 18.22 -17.78
C PHE A 132 -1.58 19.49 -17.87
N THR A 133 -0.39 19.41 -18.48
CA THR A 133 0.49 20.57 -18.69
C THR A 133 -0.17 21.62 -19.59
N ALA A 134 -0.91 21.20 -20.61
CA ALA A 134 -1.68 22.12 -21.46
C ALA A 134 -2.77 22.89 -20.69
N ARG A 135 -3.32 22.31 -19.62
CA ARG A 135 -4.39 22.92 -18.82
C ARG A 135 -3.88 23.73 -17.62
N HIS A 136 -2.79 23.28 -17.01
CA HIS A 136 -2.31 23.78 -15.70
C HIS A 136 -0.93 24.43 -15.76
N GLY A 137 -0.25 24.39 -16.90
CA GLY A 137 1.13 24.83 -17.04
C GLY A 137 2.13 23.79 -16.51
N TYR A 138 3.42 24.13 -16.59
CA TYR A 138 4.52 23.25 -16.16
C TYR A 138 4.87 23.40 -14.67
N ASP A 139 4.47 24.51 -14.04
CA ASP A 139 4.80 24.83 -12.66
C ASP A 139 3.94 24.06 -11.63
N VAL A 140 2.91 23.35 -12.10
CA VAL A 140 2.04 22.54 -11.25
C VAL A 140 2.48 21.07 -11.31
N PRO A 141 2.74 20.41 -10.16
CA PRO A 141 3.03 18.99 -10.13
C PRO A 141 1.91 18.18 -10.82
N GLY A 142 2.31 17.33 -11.76
CA GLY A 142 1.39 16.42 -12.43
C GLY A 142 0.77 15.40 -11.47
N PRO A 143 -0.39 14.82 -11.81
CA PRO A 143 -0.98 13.75 -11.01
C PRO A 143 -0.06 12.53 -11.00
N GLU A 144 0.17 11.94 -9.83
CA GLU A 144 1.01 10.74 -9.70
C GLU A 144 0.37 9.52 -10.39
N TRP A 145 -0.95 9.48 -10.45
CA TRP A 145 -1.72 8.42 -11.08
C TRP A 145 -2.67 9.00 -12.13
N THR A 146 -2.74 8.33 -13.27
CA THR A 146 -3.63 8.66 -14.37
C THR A 146 -4.35 7.41 -14.85
N TRP A 147 -5.39 7.58 -15.63
CA TRP A 147 -5.98 6.49 -16.37
C TRP A 147 -6.26 6.98 -17.78
N HIS A 148 -6.23 6.06 -18.74
CA HIS A 148 -6.66 6.34 -20.10
C HIS A 148 -7.91 5.53 -20.37
N ARG A 149 -8.87 6.15 -21.06
CA ARG A 149 -9.97 5.40 -21.64
C ARG A 149 -9.38 4.60 -22.79
N ASP A 150 -9.40 3.27 -22.70
CA ASP A 150 -9.02 2.45 -23.84
C ASP A 150 -9.90 2.85 -25.02
N ALA A 151 -9.27 3.14 -26.16
CA ALA A 151 -9.96 3.56 -27.37
C ALA A 151 -10.71 2.40 -28.07
N SER A 152 -10.78 1.22 -27.44
CA SER A 152 -11.34 -0.04 -27.97
C SER A 152 -12.87 -0.13 -27.88
N GLY A 153 -13.56 1.01 -27.97
CA GLY A 153 -15.02 1.09 -27.95
C GLY A 153 -15.54 2.12 -28.94
N ARG A 154 -15.23 1.95 -30.21
CA ARG A 154 -15.95 2.56 -31.33
C ARG A 154 -16.03 1.59 -32.50
#